data_AF-A0AAQ3Q4X5-F1
#
_entry.id   AF-A0AAQ3Q4X5-F1
#
_cell.length_a   1.000
_cell.length_b   1.000
_cell.length_c   1.000
_cell.angle_alpha   90.00
_cell.angle_beta   90.00
_cell.angle_gamma   90.00
#
_symmetry.space_group_name_H-M   'P 1'
#
loop_
_entity.id
_entity.type
_entity.pdbx_description
1 polymer ?
#
loop_
_entity_poly.entity_id
_entity_poly.type
_entity_poly.pdbx_seq_one_letter_code
_entity_poly.pdbx_strand_id
1 'polypeptide(L)'
;MSSVTKKRPKPRVRNSTHPLQLLPREPSVALFPSKNELLKLFSVVVIAASVAGSCNYAVYFFNRQAKPFCESIDESYDPSADLCEPCPGNGWCSSGKLECFPGYKKHGRNCIEDGIINQTTRELSELLEQHVCDAYGQVLCNEPGRIWFQESDMMEIIEHHLPKNSINMNDDTSTFVKNKVMETVESILETKASYNRIKEFKCPDFLAELHKPLGCRVRQWIYKHLGIMAATLGLLVGLTKFILSIRHKSKLTTRAEQLYEQICEILQENAMRTRSGDNEGEPWVVASWLRDQLLLPRERKHTTLWKKVEELILEDSRIDQYPKLIKGESKVVLEWQVDGLLAEMLKKKFAMKAKAISNLGISSYASDGKKPQIAES
;
A
#
# COMPACT_ATOMS: atom_id res chain seq x y z
N MET A 1 10.44 70.68 77.12
CA MET A 1 10.51 69.61 76.10
C MET A 1 9.53 69.89 74.96
N SER A 2 9.52 69.03 73.95
CA SER A 2 8.73 68.96 72.69
C SER A 2 7.26 69.44 72.73
N SER A 3 6.60 69.80 71.63
CA SER A 3 6.97 70.25 70.25
C SER A 3 5.67 70.54 69.46
N VAL A 4 5.69 71.33 68.35
CA VAL A 4 4.62 71.45 67.31
C VAL A 4 3.27 72.07 67.81
N THR A 5 2.51 72.93 67.10
CA THR A 5 2.64 73.84 65.92
C THR A 5 1.80 75.11 66.18
N LYS A 6 1.91 76.18 65.37
CA LYS A 6 1.34 77.51 65.70
C LYS A 6 0.50 78.19 64.58
N LYS A 7 -0.81 78.31 64.85
CA LYS A 7 -1.77 79.39 64.50
C LYS A 7 -2.08 79.84 63.04
N ARG A 8 -3.39 79.85 62.73
CA ARG A 8 -4.14 80.82 61.86
C ARG A 8 -4.36 82.17 62.62
N PRO A 9 -4.84 83.32 62.04
CA PRO A 9 -6.00 83.45 61.12
C PRO A 9 -5.94 84.58 60.03
N LYS A 10 -7.08 84.84 59.35
CA LYS A 10 -7.38 85.98 58.41
C LYS A 10 -7.80 87.27 59.16
N PRO A 11 -7.73 88.52 58.60
CA PRO A 11 -8.90 89.11 57.88
C PRO A 11 -8.71 90.28 56.84
N ARG A 12 -9.64 90.37 55.86
CA ARG A 12 -10.41 91.55 55.31
C ARG A 12 -9.81 92.87 54.69
N VAL A 13 -10.21 93.14 53.41
CA VAL A 13 -11.06 94.28 52.88
C VAL A 13 -10.47 95.60 52.29
N ARG A 14 -10.96 95.99 51.08
CA ARG A 14 -10.90 97.31 50.33
C ARG A 14 -9.47 97.80 49.91
N ASN A 15 -9.17 98.72 48.96
CA ASN A 15 -9.84 99.60 47.95
C ASN A 15 -8.74 100.02 46.89
N SER A 16 -8.89 100.78 45.78
CA SER A 16 -9.98 101.16 44.81
C SER A 16 -9.43 102.10 43.68
N THR A 17 -10.18 102.27 42.57
CA THR A 17 -10.19 103.45 41.64
C THR A 17 -9.18 103.52 40.45
N HIS A 18 -9.64 104.13 39.34
CA HIS A 18 -8.98 104.43 38.03
C HIS A 18 -8.38 105.87 37.99
N PRO A 19 -7.99 106.45 36.81
CA PRO A 19 -7.06 106.02 35.74
C PRO A 19 -5.95 107.09 35.51
N LEU A 20 -5.13 106.97 34.45
CA LEU A 20 -4.59 108.10 33.65
C LEU A 20 -4.09 107.61 32.26
N GLN A 21 -3.22 108.34 31.54
CA GLN A 21 -3.46 108.64 30.12
C GLN A 21 -2.22 109.01 29.26
N LEU A 22 -2.46 109.27 27.97
CA LEU A 22 -1.69 110.05 26.97
C LEU A 22 -0.46 109.45 26.22
N LEU A 23 -0.66 109.27 24.89
CA LEU A 23 0.16 109.76 23.75
C LEU A 23 1.55 109.09 23.45
N PRO A 24 2.16 109.32 22.25
CA PRO A 24 2.71 108.22 21.44
C PRO A 24 4.22 108.29 21.17
N ARG A 25 4.73 107.35 20.37
CA ARG A 25 6.06 107.40 19.75
C ARG A 25 6.07 106.69 18.39
N GLU A 26 6.65 107.33 17.37
CA GLU A 26 6.73 106.79 16.01
C GLU A 26 7.78 105.66 15.87
N PRO A 27 7.60 104.72 14.93
CA PRO A 27 8.55 103.65 14.65
C PRO A 27 9.61 104.07 13.63
N SER A 28 10.88 103.75 13.90
CA SER A 28 11.96 103.84 12.91
C SER A 28 11.93 102.63 11.97
N VAL A 29 11.96 102.90 10.66
CA VAL A 29 11.87 101.86 9.63
C VAL A 29 13.22 101.14 9.44
N ALA A 30 13.32 99.92 9.96
CA ALA A 30 14.39 98.99 9.65
C ALA A 30 13.91 97.98 8.59
N LEU A 31 14.14 98.30 7.31
CA LEU A 31 13.95 97.35 6.21
C LEU A 31 15.06 96.28 6.24
N PHE A 32 14.72 95.08 5.72
CA PHE A 32 15.55 93.87 5.57
C PHE A 32 15.79 93.02 6.84
N PRO A 33 15.21 91.80 6.93
CA PRO A 33 15.45 90.87 8.04
C PRO A 33 16.83 90.19 7.94
N SER A 34 17.32 89.66 9.07
CA SER A 34 18.62 89.00 9.14
C SER A 34 18.64 87.63 8.45
N LYS A 35 19.84 87.14 8.10
CA LYS A 35 20.02 85.79 7.51
C LYS A 35 19.42 84.67 8.38
N ASN A 36 19.47 84.80 9.70
CA ASN A 36 18.91 83.80 10.62
C ASN A 36 17.37 83.86 10.68
N GLU A 37 16.76 85.03 10.47
CA GLU A 37 15.31 85.16 10.34
C GLU A 37 14.81 84.63 8.99
N LEU A 38 15.55 84.86 7.90
CA LEU A 38 15.27 84.25 6.61
C LEU A 38 15.37 82.71 6.67
N LEU A 39 16.36 82.15 7.37
CA LEU A 39 16.46 80.71 7.59
C LEU A 39 15.31 80.15 8.46
N LYS A 40 14.88 80.89 9.49
CA LYS A 40 13.69 80.52 10.28
C LYS A 40 12.40 80.60 9.46
N LEU A 41 12.25 81.61 8.62
CA LEU A 41 11.11 81.75 7.72
C LEU A 41 11.08 80.58 6.73
N PHE A 42 12.22 80.24 6.14
CA PHE A 42 12.35 79.11 5.21
C PHE A 42 12.04 77.77 5.89
N SER A 43 12.55 77.51 7.09
CA SER A 43 12.25 76.25 7.80
C SER A 43 10.77 76.15 8.22
N VAL A 44 10.15 77.25 8.65
CA VAL A 44 8.70 77.29 8.91
C VAL A 44 7.89 77.04 7.63
N VAL A 45 8.27 77.64 6.49
CA VAL A 45 7.63 77.41 5.19
C VAL A 45 7.79 75.96 4.73
N VAL A 46 8.97 75.35 4.86
CA VAL A 46 9.21 73.94 4.51
C VAL A 46 8.40 72.99 5.41
N ILE A 47 8.33 73.25 6.72
CA ILE A 47 7.51 72.46 7.64
C ILE A 47 6.02 72.61 7.29
N ALA A 48 5.54 73.83 7.07
CA ALA A 48 4.15 74.09 6.69
C ALA A 48 3.77 73.42 5.35
N ALA A 49 4.65 73.49 4.34
CA ALA A 49 4.45 72.83 3.06
C ALA A 49 4.47 71.30 3.18
N SER A 50 5.34 70.74 4.01
CA SER A 50 5.41 69.30 4.28
C SER A 50 4.16 68.78 5.00
N VAL A 51 3.68 69.51 6.02
CA VAL A 51 2.42 69.20 6.71
C VAL A 51 1.22 69.34 5.76
N ALA A 52 1.13 70.44 5.00
CA ALA A 52 0.06 70.62 4.03
C ALA A 52 0.04 69.53 2.94
N GLY A 53 1.21 69.17 2.41
CA GLY A 53 1.35 68.11 1.40
C GLY A 53 1.00 66.73 1.93
N SER A 54 1.48 66.36 3.12
CA SER A 54 1.17 65.07 3.74
C SER A 54 -0.28 64.96 4.21
N CYS A 55 -0.88 66.03 4.75
CA CYS A 55 -2.31 66.07 5.04
C CYS A 55 -3.16 65.97 3.76
N ASN A 56 -2.81 66.69 2.69
CA ASN A 56 -3.54 66.62 1.41
C ASN A 56 -3.40 65.22 0.77
N TYR A 57 -2.22 64.61 0.81
CA TYR A 57 -2.02 63.23 0.35
C TYR A 57 -2.83 62.21 1.17
N ALA A 58 -2.86 62.35 2.50
CA ALA A 58 -3.69 61.50 3.35
C ALA A 58 -5.19 61.67 3.05
N VAL A 59 -5.66 62.91 2.92
CA VAL A 59 -7.05 63.22 2.52
C VAL A 59 -7.37 62.62 1.15
N TYR A 60 -6.47 62.73 0.16
CA TYR A 60 -6.64 62.12 -1.15
C TYR A 60 -6.68 60.59 -1.10
N PHE A 61 -5.83 59.96 -0.30
CA PHE A 61 -5.77 58.50 -0.15
C PHE A 61 -7.01 57.95 0.57
N PHE A 62 -7.45 58.56 1.67
CA PHE A 62 -8.61 58.11 2.43
C PHE A 62 -9.96 58.49 1.78
N ASN A 63 -10.04 59.58 1.01
CA ASN A 63 -11.25 59.96 0.26
C ASN A 63 -11.36 59.30 -1.13
N ARG A 64 -10.43 58.42 -1.52
CA ARG A 64 -10.61 57.52 -2.67
C ARG A 64 -11.64 56.43 -2.33
N GLN A 65 -12.91 56.82 -2.30
CA GLN A 65 -14.01 55.86 -2.41
C GLN A 65 -13.89 55.16 -3.78
N ALA A 66 -13.96 53.83 -3.80
CA ALA A 66 -14.02 53.10 -5.06
C ALA A 66 -15.35 53.43 -5.77
N LYS A 67 -15.34 53.58 -7.10
CA LYS A 67 -16.54 53.95 -7.85
C LYS A 67 -17.68 52.95 -7.61
N PRO A 68 -18.95 53.40 -7.56
CA PRO A 68 -20.08 52.49 -7.62
C PRO A 68 -20.07 51.75 -8.96
N PHE A 69 -20.66 50.55 -9.00
CA PHE A 69 -20.93 49.89 -10.27
C PHE A 69 -22.12 50.56 -10.98
N CYS A 70 -22.06 50.66 -12.30
CA CYS A 70 -23.21 51.07 -13.12
C CYS A 70 -24.33 50.01 -12.98
N GLU A 71 -25.60 50.42 -13.05
CA GLU A 71 -26.71 49.48 -12.93
C GLU A 71 -26.83 48.58 -14.17
N SER A 72 -27.14 47.30 -13.98
CA SER A 72 -27.34 46.34 -15.07
C SER A 72 -28.74 46.48 -15.66
N ILE A 73 -28.93 47.48 -16.52
CA ILE A 73 -30.15 47.79 -17.29
C ILE A 73 -29.88 47.60 -18.79
N ASP A 74 -30.86 47.08 -19.54
CA ASP A 74 -30.77 46.83 -20.98
C ASP A 74 -30.45 48.10 -21.80
N GLU A 75 -29.40 48.01 -22.62
CA GLU A 75 -28.90 48.88 -23.72
C GLU A 75 -29.36 50.37 -23.84
N SER A 76 -29.66 51.06 -22.75
CA SER A 76 -29.87 52.51 -22.74
C SER A 76 -28.59 53.25 -22.38
N TYR A 77 -28.09 54.10 -23.29
CA TYR A 77 -26.94 54.97 -23.06
C TYR A 77 -27.16 55.91 -21.86
N ASP A 78 -26.63 55.55 -20.70
CA ASP A 78 -26.60 56.42 -19.51
C ASP A 78 -25.48 57.48 -19.65
N PRO A 79 -25.81 58.79 -19.62
CA PRO A 79 -24.81 59.87 -19.60
C PRO A 79 -23.86 59.84 -18.39
N SER A 80 -24.14 59.01 -17.38
CA SER A 80 -23.37 58.90 -16.12
C SER A 80 -22.13 58.01 -16.21
N ALA A 81 -21.80 57.46 -17.38
CA ALA A 81 -20.73 56.47 -17.57
C ALA A 81 -19.34 56.86 -16.99
N ASP A 82 -19.02 58.16 -16.92
CA ASP A 82 -17.78 58.65 -16.31
C ASP A 82 -17.75 58.56 -14.76
N LEU A 83 -18.89 58.40 -14.08
CA LEU A 83 -18.97 58.36 -12.61
C LEU A 83 -18.91 56.94 -12.04
N CYS A 84 -19.43 55.94 -12.76
CA CYS A 84 -19.46 54.55 -12.32
C CYS A 84 -18.33 53.71 -12.95
N GLU A 85 -18.21 52.45 -12.53
CA GLU A 85 -17.46 51.39 -13.21
C GLU A 85 -18.44 50.39 -13.84
N PRO A 86 -18.18 49.85 -15.04
CA PRO A 86 -19.07 48.89 -15.68
C PRO A 86 -19.26 47.63 -14.80
N CYS A 87 -20.46 47.05 -14.84
CA CYS A 87 -20.71 45.81 -14.11
C CYS A 87 -19.83 44.68 -14.67
N PRO A 88 -19.06 43.95 -13.83
CA PRO A 88 -18.22 42.86 -14.29
C PRO A 88 -19.08 41.65 -14.73
N GLY A 89 -18.52 40.84 -15.62
CA GLY A 89 -19.15 39.57 -16.01
C GLY A 89 -19.44 38.65 -14.81
N ASN A 90 -20.47 37.83 -14.96
CA ASN A 90 -20.93 36.83 -13.98
C ASN A 90 -21.46 37.40 -12.65
N GLY A 91 -21.96 38.65 -12.68
CA GLY A 91 -22.73 39.24 -11.60
C GLY A 91 -23.78 40.24 -12.11
N TRP A 92 -24.66 40.66 -11.21
CA TRP A 92 -25.63 41.72 -11.43
C TRP A 92 -25.28 42.94 -10.57
N CYS A 93 -25.67 44.13 -11.03
CA CYS A 93 -25.33 45.38 -10.37
C CYS A 93 -26.57 46.25 -10.14
N SER A 94 -26.88 46.53 -8.87
CA SER A 94 -27.98 47.42 -8.47
C SER A 94 -27.49 48.44 -7.44
N SER A 95 -27.88 49.70 -7.65
CA SER A 95 -27.61 50.83 -6.75
C SER A 95 -26.14 50.90 -6.29
N GLY A 96 -25.22 50.70 -7.23
CA GLY A 96 -23.78 50.73 -7.00
C GLY A 96 -23.15 49.46 -6.42
N LYS A 97 -23.95 48.43 -6.08
CA LYS A 97 -23.49 47.15 -5.49
C LYS A 97 -23.41 46.05 -6.53
N LEU A 98 -22.28 45.33 -6.53
CA LEU A 98 -22.12 44.05 -7.23
C LEU A 98 -22.56 42.87 -6.35
N GLU A 99 -23.39 42.00 -6.90
CA GLU A 99 -23.69 40.65 -6.41
C GLU A 99 -23.40 39.64 -7.52
N CYS A 100 -22.91 38.44 -7.19
CA CYS A 100 -22.50 37.45 -8.20
C CYS A 100 -23.64 36.47 -8.50
N PHE A 101 -23.68 35.94 -9.72
CA PHE A 101 -24.63 34.89 -10.08
C PHE A 101 -24.36 33.58 -9.31
N PRO A 102 -25.36 32.69 -9.16
CA PRO A 102 -25.14 31.32 -8.67
C PRO A 102 -23.97 30.65 -9.42
N GLY A 103 -23.11 29.97 -8.68
CA GLY A 103 -21.83 29.45 -9.19
C GLY A 103 -20.62 30.38 -9.00
N TYR A 104 -20.82 31.68 -8.75
CA TYR A 104 -19.75 32.66 -8.67
C TYR A 104 -19.61 33.32 -7.30
N LYS A 105 -18.36 33.44 -6.84
CA LYS A 105 -17.93 34.05 -5.58
C LYS A 105 -17.33 35.43 -5.84
N LYS A 106 -17.70 36.41 -5.01
CA LYS A 106 -17.18 37.78 -5.09
C LYS A 106 -15.73 37.84 -4.62
N HIS A 107 -14.82 38.23 -5.51
CA HIS A 107 -13.40 38.41 -5.22
C HIS A 107 -12.98 39.85 -5.54
N GLY A 108 -12.94 40.70 -4.50
CA GLY A 108 -12.70 42.13 -4.66
C GLY A 108 -13.84 42.81 -5.44
N ARG A 109 -13.55 43.21 -6.68
CA ARG A 109 -14.49 43.85 -7.61
C ARG A 109 -14.95 42.95 -8.77
N ASN A 110 -14.54 41.68 -8.80
CA ASN A 110 -14.93 40.71 -9.83
C ASN A 110 -15.73 39.54 -9.23
N CYS A 111 -16.48 38.83 -10.09
CA CYS A 111 -17.07 37.54 -9.77
C CYS A 111 -16.24 36.42 -10.41
N ILE A 112 -15.77 35.46 -9.59
CA ILE A 112 -14.91 34.34 -10.00
C ILE A 112 -15.64 33.05 -9.64
N GLU A 113 -15.52 31.98 -10.43
CA GLU A 113 -16.15 30.69 -10.14
C GLU A 113 -15.81 30.20 -8.73
N ASP A 114 -16.82 29.75 -7.96
CA ASP A 114 -16.56 29.18 -6.64
C ASP A 114 -15.99 27.77 -6.80
N GLY A 115 -14.71 27.62 -6.45
CA GLY A 115 -14.03 26.33 -6.49
C GLY A 115 -14.74 25.23 -5.68
N ILE A 116 -15.50 25.59 -4.64
CA ILE A 116 -16.31 24.64 -3.87
C ILE A 116 -17.47 24.12 -4.72
N ILE A 117 -18.15 24.99 -5.47
CA ILE A 117 -19.26 24.62 -6.37
C ILE A 117 -18.75 23.76 -7.52
N ASN A 118 -17.62 24.13 -8.12
CA ASN A 118 -17.00 23.36 -9.20
C ASN A 118 -16.53 21.97 -8.70
N GLN A 119 -15.86 21.90 -7.54
CA GLN A 119 -15.47 20.64 -6.92
C GLN A 119 -16.68 19.76 -6.58
N THR A 120 -17.72 20.31 -5.94
CA THR A 120 -18.94 19.57 -5.59
C THR A 120 -19.66 19.06 -6.84
N THR A 121 -19.70 19.87 -7.91
CA THR A 121 -20.27 19.46 -9.22
C THR A 121 -19.51 18.26 -9.78
N ARG A 122 -18.17 18.31 -9.76
CA ARG A 122 -17.33 17.23 -10.25
C ARG A 122 -17.46 15.95 -9.42
N GLU A 123 -17.41 16.05 -8.09
CA GLU A 123 -17.54 14.90 -7.18
C GLU A 123 -18.90 14.21 -7.35
N LEU A 124 -19.98 14.99 -7.54
CA LEU A 124 -21.31 14.45 -7.84
C LEU A 124 -21.39 13.84 -9.25
N SER A 125 -20.74 14.42 -10.28
CA SER A 125 -20.77 13.83 -11.63
C SER A 125 -19.95 12.53 -11.73
N GLU A 126 -18.79 12.46 -11.06
CA GLU A 126 -17.99 11.22 -10.97
C GLU A 126 -18.75 10.12 -10.20
N LEU A 127 -19.46 10.47 -9.12
CA LEU A 127 -20.35 9.54 -8.40
C LEU A 127 -21.50 9.01 -9.27
N LEU A 128 -22.10 9.88 -10.10
CA LEU A 128 -23.22 9.53 -10.96
C LEU A 128 -22.80 8.68 -12.16
N GLU A 129 -21.64 8.98 -12.76
CA GLU A 129 -20.99 8.11 -13.77
C GLU A 129 -20.76 6.72 -13.17
N GLN A 130 -20.09 6.64 -12.01
CA GLN A 130 -19.80 5.36 -11.37
C GLN A 130 -21.08 4.58 -11.08
N HIS A 131 -22.12 5.20 -10.52
CA HIS A 131 -23.36 4.50 -10.18
C HIS A 131 -24.05 3.88 -11.41
N VAL A 132 -24.15 4.62 -12.53
CA VAL A 132 -24.76 4.13 -13.77
C VAL A 132 -23.87 3.07 -14.45
N CYS A 133 -22.54 3.25 -14.42
CA CYS A 133 -21.60 2.31 -15.02
C CYS A 133 -21.43 1.01 -14.23
N ASP A 134 -21.41 1.04 -12.89
CA ASP A 134 -21.41 -0.16 -12.03
C ASP A 134 -22.70 -0.98 -12.25
N ALA A 135 -23.87 -0.32 -12.34
CA ALA A 135 -25.14 -0.98 -12.59
C ALA A 135 -25.20 -1.64 -13.98
N TYR A 136 -24.70 -0.98 -15.04
CA TYR A 136 -24.62 -1.60 -16.36
C TYR A 136 -23.53 -2.71 -16.39
N GLY A 137 -22.41 -2.53 -15.69
CA GLY A 137 -21.36 -3.53 -15.52
C GLY A 137 -21.86 -4.84 -14.87
N GLN A 138 -22.79 -4.75 -13.93
CA GLN A 138 -23.51 -5.90 -13.35
C GLN A 138 -24.42 -6.60 -14.40
N VAL A 139 -25.17 -5.83 -15.19
CA VAL A 139 -26.02 -6.40 -16.27
C VAL A 139 -25.17 -7.12 -17.32
N LEU A 140 -24.01 -6.58 -17.71
CA LEU A 140 -23.03 -7.25 -18.59
C LEU A 140 -22.42 -8.54 -18.01
N CYS A 141 -22.74 -8.86 -16.75
CA CYS A 141 -22.35 -10.06 -16.03
C CYS A 141 -23.52 -11.03 -15.79
N ASN A 142 -24.72 -10.71 -16.29
CA ASN A 142 -26.00 -11.40 -16.03
C ASN A 142 -26.49 -11.28 -14.57
N GLU A 143 -26.09 -10.22 -13.87
CA GLU A 143 -26.62 -9.85 -12.55
C GLU A 143 -27.79 -8.85 -12.72
N PRO A 144 -28.76 -8.81 -11.79
CA PRO A 144 -29.93 -7.94 -11.92
C PRO A 144 -29.56 -6.46 -11.74
N GLY A 145 -29.76 -5.65 -12.77
CA GLY A 145 -29.49 -4.20 -12.75
C GLY A 145 -30.27 -3.44 -13.82
N ARG A 146 -30.04 -2.13 -13.93
CA ARG A 146 -30.62 -1.25 -14.96
C ARG A 146 -29.54 -0.78 -15.94
N ILE A 147 -29.87 -0.75 -17.23
CA ILE A 147 -29.01 -0.17 -18.28
C ILE A 147 -29.32 1.32 -18.50
N TRP A 148 -30.59 1.69 -18.33
CA TRP A 148 -31.10 3.06 -18.49
C TRP A 148 -31.66 3.56 -17.15
N PHE A 149 -31.31 4.79 -16.80
CA PHE A 149 -31.76 5.51 -15.61
C PHE A 149 -32.56 6.74 -16.05
N GLN A 150 -33.66 7.05 -15.36
CA GLN A 150 -34.45 8.26 -15.67
C GLN A 150 -33.81 9.49 -15.02
N GLU A 151 -34.04 10.67 -15.60
CA GLU A 151 -33.65 11.96 -15.03
C GLU A 151 -34.08 12.15 -13.57
N SER A 152 -35.23 11.58 -13.16
CA SER A 152 -35.67 11.52 -11.77
C SER A 152 -34.78 10.67 -10.87
N ASP A 153 -34.35 9.50 -11.34
CA ASP A 153 -33.45 8.59 -10.59
C ASP A 153 -32.10 9.30 -10.33
N MET A 154 -31.60 9.99 -11.35
CA MET A 154 -30.35 10.76 -11.31
C MET A 154 -30.43 11.93 -10.32
N MET A 155 -31.54 12.67 -10.34
CA MET A 155 -31.79 13.80 -9.43
C MET A 155 -32.02 13.36 -7.97
N GLU A 156 -32.59 12.17 -7.73
CA GLU A 156 -32.72 11.60 -6.38
C GLU A 156 -31.35 11.27 -5.77
N ILE A 157 -30.43 10.68 -6.55
CA ILE A 157 -29.06 10.39 -6.11
C ILE A 157 -28.33 11.71 -5.78
N ILE A 158 -28.48 12.74 -6.61
CA ILE A 158 -27.90 14.08 -6.35
C ILE A 158 -28.46 14.66 -5.05
N GLU A 159 -29.77 14.63 -4.81
CA GLU A 159 -30.40 15.13 -3.57
C GLU A 159 -30.00 14.32 -2.32
N HIS A 160 -29.70 13.03 -2.46
CA HIS A 160 -29.19 12.20 -1.37
C HIS A 160 -27.73 12.54 -1.01
N HIS A 161 -26.89 12.84 -2.01
CA HIS A 161 -25.45 13.08 -1.82
C HIS A 161 -25.06 14.57 -1.71
N LEU A 162 -25.96 15.51 -1.99
CA LEU A 162 -25.76 16.94 -1.72
C LEU A 162 -25.47 17.19 -0.23
N PRO A 163 -24.40 17.92 0.13
CA PRO A 163 -23.96 18.04 1.52
C PRO A 163 -24.86 18.98 2.33
N LYS A 164 -25.88 18.41 2.98
CA LYS A 164 -26.88 19.09 3.84
C LYS A 164 -26.30 19.90 5.02
N ASN A 165 -25.01 19.77 5.29
CA ASN A 165 -24.28 20.54 6.31
C ASN A 165 -23.69 21.87 5.79
N SER A 166 -23.85 22.19 4.50
CA SER A 166 -23.49 23.50 3.93
C SER A 166 -24.55 24.56 4.25
N ILE A 167 -24.62 24.98 5.51
CA ILE A 167 -25.61 25.90 6.10
C ILE A 167 -25.78 27.25 5.36
N ASN A 168 -24.88 27.58 4.42
CA ASN A 168 -24.91 28.80 3.60
C ASN A 168 -25.19 28.57 2.10
N MET A 169 -25.63 27.38 1.65
CA MET A 169 -26.10 27.21 0.26
C MET A 169 -27.55 27.70 0.12
N ASN A 170 -27.74 28.82 -0.56
CA ASN A 170 -29.06 29.28 -1.01
C ASN A 170 -29.70 28.24 -1.96
N ASP A 171 -31.03 28.27 -2.06
CA ASP A 171 -31.79 27.36 -2.94
C ASP A 171 -31.42 27.52 -4.43
N ASP A 172 -31.13 28.76 -4.85
CA ASP A 172 -30.59 29.07 -6.18
C ASP A 172 -29.24 28.37 -6.43
N THR A 173 -28.38 28.30 -5.42
CA THR A 173 -27.07 27.65 -5.49
C THR A 173 -27.19 26.13 -5.52
N SER A 174 -28.14 25.56 -4.77
CA SER A 174 -28.49 24.13 -4.82
C SER A 174 -29.01 23.74 -6.20
N THR A 175 -29.93 24.54 -6.74
CA THR A 175 -30.51 24.37 -8.08
C THR A 175 -29.45 24.54 -9.18
N PHE A 176 -28.54 25.50 -9.05
CA PHE A 176 -27.41 25.66 -9.96
C PHE A 176 -26.49 24.41 -9.96
N VAL A 177 -26.11 23.89 -8.78
CA VAL A 177 -25.29 22.66 -8.69
C VAL A 177 -26.00 21.48 -9.37
N LYS A 178 -27.28 21.25 -9.07
CA LYS A 178 -28.08 20.17 -9.70
C LYS A 178 -28.04 20.27 -11.23
N ASN A 179 -28.35 21.44 -11.77
CA ASN A 179 -28.34 21.67 -13.22
C ASN A 179 -26.95 21.49 -13.83
N LYS A 180 -25.89 21.98 -13.17
CA LYS A 180 -24.50 21.85 -13.66
C LYS A 180 -23.99 20.41 -13.60
N VAL A 181 -24.39 19.62 -12.60
CA VAL A 181 -24.11 18.18 -12.55
C VAL A 181 -24.81 17.48 -13.72
N MET A 182 -26.09 17.73 -13.95
CA MET A 182 -26.84 17.09 -15.04
C MET A 182 -26.29 17.47 -16.43
N GLU A 183 -25.89 18.72 -16.65
CA GLU A 183 -25.21 19.18 -17.88
C GLU A 183 -23.86 18.45 -18.07
N THR A 184 -23.08 18.31 -17.00
CA THR A 184 -21.79 17.60 -17.04
C THR A 184 -21.99 16.12 -17.36
N VAL A 185 -22.98 15.47 -16.73
CA VAL A 185 -23.30 14.06 -16.90
C VAL A 185 -23.90 13.76 -18.28
N GLU A 186 -24.68 14.69 -18.86
CA GLU A 186 -25.15 14.62 -20.25
C GLU A 186 -24.01 14.71 -21.29
N SER A 187 -22.82 15.18 -20.90
CA SER A 187 -21.62 15.13 -21.76
C SER A 187 -20.80 13.82 -21.65
N ILE A 188 -21.04 13.03 -20.60
CA ILE A 188 -20.28 11.80 -20.27
C ILE A 188 -21.08 10.54 -20.63
N LEU A 189 -22.39 10.54 -20.37
CA LEU A 189 -23.28 9.40 -20.56
C LEU A 189 -24.03 9.47 -21.89
N GLU A 190 -24.40 8.30 -22.43
CA GLU A 190 -25.31 8.22 -23.57
C GLU A 190 -26.72 8.64 -23.13
N THR A 191 -27.28 9.69 -23.73
CA THR A 191 -28.66 10.12 -23.49
C THR A 191 -29.61 9.71 -24.61
N LYS A 192 -30.86 9.42 -24.24
CA LYS A 192 -31.99 9.30 -25.18
C LYS A 192 -33.21 10.04 -24.63
N ALA A 193 -34.07 10.53 -25.52
CA ALA A 193 -35.42 10.93 -25.16
C ALA A 193 -36.33 9.68 -25.13
N SER A 194 -36.97 9.44 -23.99
CA SER A 194 -38.01 8.42 -23.86
C SER A 194 -39.30 8.85 -24.57
N TYR A 195 -40.23 7.91 -24.81
CA TYR A 195 -41.52 8.20 -25.47
C TYR A 195 -42.32 9.33 -24.79
N ASN A 196 -42.15 9.49 -23.48
CA ASN A 196 -42.79 10.54 -22.67
C ASN A 196 -42.00 11.87 -22.63
N ARG A 197 -41.00 12.06 -23.49
CA ARG A 197 -40.00 13.15 -23.48
C ARG A 197 -39.07 13.24 -22.26
N ILE A 198 -39.20 12.33 -21.29
CA ILE A 198 -38.27 12.19 -20.15
C ILE A 198 -36.89 11.79 -20.68
N LYS A 199 -35.80 12.41 -20.19
CA LYS A 199 -34.44 11.98 -20.51
C LYS A 199 -34.11 10.67 -19.79
N GLU A 200 -33.51 9.74 -20.51
CA GLU A 200 -32.92 8.53 -19.95
C GLU A 200 -31.42 8.48 -20.27
N PHE A 201 -30.61 8.09 -19.27
CA PHE A 201 -29.16 8.06 -19.29
C PHE A 201 -28.65 6.61 -19.26
N LYS A 202 -27.59 6.32 -20.01
CA LYS A 202 -26.90 5.02 -20.08
C LYS A 202 -25.38 5.22 -20.02
N CYS A 203 -24.67 4.33 -19.33
CA CYS A 203 -23.22 4.29 -19.40
C CYS A 203 -22.73 3.81 -20.78
N PRO A 204 -21.75 4.49 -21.41
CA PRO A 204 -21.14 4.03 -22.66
C PRO A 204 -20.58 2.60 -22.54
N ASP A 205 -20.76 1.79 -23.59
CA ASP A 205 -20.43 0.35 -23.53
C ASP A 205 -18.96 0.07 -23.13
N PHE A 206 -18.04 0.96 -23.52
CA PHE A 206 -16.62 0.85 -23.15
C PHE A 206 -16.35 1.20 -21.68
N LEU A 207 -17.07 2.16 -21.09
CA LEU A 207 -16.98 2.47 -19.66
C LEU A 207 -17.64 1.39 -18.80
N ALA A 208 -18.74 0.81 -19.26
CA ALA A 208 -19.41 -0.31 -18.58
C ALA A 208 -18.54 -1.58 -18.57
N GLU A 209 -17.79 -1.86 -19.64
CA GLU A 209 -16.79 -2.93 -19.67
C GLU A 209 -15.67 -2.69 -18.64
N LEU A 210 -15.33 -1.42 -18.36
CA LEU A 210 -14.37 -1.00 -17.31
C LEU A 210 -14.94 -1.09 -15.88
N HIS A 211 -16.25 -1.04 -15.69
CA HIS A 211 -16.93 -1.18 -14.39
C HIS A 211 -17.40 -2.61 -14.07
N LYS A 212 -17.21 -3.58 -14.99
CA LYS A 212 -17.50 -5.01 -14.71
C LYS A 212 -16.81 -5.51 -13.42
N PRO A 213 -17.55 -6.15 -12.48
CA PRO A 213 -16.97 -6.66 -11.24
C PRO A 213 -15.90 -7.73 -11.47
N LEU A 214 -14.84 -7.71 -10.65
CA LEU A 214 -13.65 -8.56 -10.83
C LEU A 214 -13.99 -10.07 -10.87
N GLY A 215 -14.91 -10.53 -10.03
CA GLY A 215 -15.37 -11.92 -10.01
C GLY A 215 -16.01 -12.35 -11.34
N CYS A 216 -16.76 -11.46 -11.99
CA CYS A 216 -17.32 -11.68 -13.32
C CYS A 216 -16.24 -11.73 -14.40
N ARG A 217 -15.26 -10.81 -14.40
CA ARG A 217 -14.14 -10.84 -15.35
C ARG A 217 -13.35 -12.14 -15.23
N VAL A 218 -13.00 -12.56 -14.02
CA VAL A 218 -12.29 -13.82 -13.76
C VAL A 218 -13.15 -15.00 -14.20
N ARG A 219 -14.46 -15.00 -13.93
CA ARG A 219 -15.40 -16.04 -14.41
C ARG A 219 -15.44 -16.12 -15.94
N GLN A 220 -15.65 -15.00 -16.64
CA GLN A 220 -15.68 -14.93 -18.11
C GLN A 220 -14.34 -15.38 -18.72
N TRP A 221 -13.20 -14.99 -18.12
CA TRP A 221 -11.87 -15.44 -18.52
C TRP A 221 -11.67 -16.95 -18.31
N ILE A 222 -12.06 -17.51 -17.16
CA ILE A 222 -11.98 -18.95 -16.89
C ILE A 222 -12.79 -19.76 -17.91
N TYR A 223 -14.02 -19.35 -18.23
CA TYR A 223 -14.82 -20.06 -19.24
C TYR A 223 -14.20 -19.94 -20.65
N LYS A 224 -13.68 -18.76 -21.03
CA LYS A 224 -13.01 -18.54 -22.32
C LYS A 224 -11.71 -19.35 -22.47
N HIS A 225 -10.99 -19.59 -21.37
CA HIS A 225 -9.70 -20.28 -21.37
C HIS A 225 -9.73 -21.67 -20.70
N LEU A 226 -10.92 -22.25 -20.49
CA LEU A 226 -11.14 -23.50 -19.75
C LEU A 226 -10.30 -24.67 -20.28
N GLY A 227 -10.20 -24.83 -21.61
CA GLY A 227 -9.38 -25.87 -22.24
C GLY A 227 -7.88 -25.71 -21.97
N ILE A 228 -7.38 -24.47 -21.89
CA ILE A 228 -5.98 -24.18 -21.57
C ILE A 228 -5.71 -24.53 -20.09
N MET A 229 -6.61 -24.12 -19.19
CA MET A 229 -6.50 -24.42 -17.75
C MET A 229 -6.58 -25.93 -17.46
N ALA A 230 -7.43 -26.66 -18.18
CA ALA A 230 -7.50 -28.12 -18.08
C ALA A 230 -6.22 -28.80 -18.61
N ALA A 231 -5.68 -28.33 -19.73
CA ALA A 231 -4.45 -28.87 -20.33
C ALA A 231 -3.21 -28.64 -19.44
N THR A 232 -3.04 -27.43 -18.89
CA THR A 232 -1.92 -27.13 -17.99
C THR A 232 -2.00 -27.91 -16.68
N LEU A 233 -3.20 -28.03 -16.09
CA LEU A 233 -3.43 -28.86 -14.89
C LEU A 233 -3.12 -30.34 -15.16
N GLY A 234 -3.61 -30.89 -16.28
CA GLY A 234 -3.35 -32.28 -16.68
C GLY A 234 -1.85 -32.55 -16.87
N LEU A 235 -1.13 -31.62 -17.52
CA LEU A 235 0.31 -31.70 -17.72
C LEU A 235 1.09 -31.62 -16.39
N LEU A 236 0.71 -30.73 -15.47
CA LEU A 236 1.33 -30.64 -14.14
C LEU A 236 1.11 -31.91 -13.31
N VAL A 237 -0.10 -32.49 -13.33
CA VAL A 237 -0.40 -33.76 -12.65
C VAL A 237 0.40 -34.91 -13.27
N GLY A 238 0.47 -34.97 -14.62
CA GLY A 238 1.24 -35.97 -15.36
C GLY A 238 2.74 -35.92 -15.03
N LEU A 239 3.36 -34.73 -15.12
CA LEU A 239 4.76 -34.52 -14.74
C LEU A 239 5.02 -34.87 -13.27
N THR A 240 4.13 -34.48 -12.36
CA THR A 240 4.26 -34.81 -10.93
C THR A 240 4.24 -36.32 -10.70
N LYS A 241 3.30 -37.06 -11.33
CA LYS A 241 3.24 -38.53 -11.25
C LYS A 241 4.46 -39.19 -11.89
N PHE A 242 4.97 -38.66 -12.99
CA PHE A 242 6.17 -39.16 -13.67
C PHE A 242 7.44 -39.00 -12.81
N ILE A 243 7.65 -37.80 -12.24
CA ILE A 243 8.78 -37.53 -11.33
C ILE A 243 8.71 -38.40 -10.08
N LEU A 244 7.53 -38.58 -9.48
CA LEU A 244 7.33 -39.49 -8.34
C LEU A 244 7.61 -40.95 -8.70
N SER A 245 7.21 -41.40 -9.90
CA SER A 245 7.50 -42.74 -10.41
C SER A 245 9.00 -42.98 -10.58
N ILE A 246 9.75 -42.03 -11.16
CA ILE A 246 11.21 -42.10 -11.28
C ILE A 246 11.88 -42.12 -9.90
N ARG A 247 11.50 -41.21 -8.99
CA ARG A 247 12.04 -41.18 -7.62
C ARG A 247 11.76 -42.47 -6.84
N HIS A 248 10.59 -43.07 -7.02
CA HIS A 248 10.24 -44.35 -6.41
C HIS A 248 11.07 -45.51 -6.98
N LYS A 249 11.26 -45.57 -8.31
CA LYS A 249 12.12 -46.57 -8.96
C LYS A 249 13.58 -46.45 -8.50
N SER A 250 14.15 -45.25 -8.53
CA SER A 250 15.54 -44.99 -8.07
C SER A 250 15.73 -45.32 -6.59
N LYS A 251 14.75 -45.00 -5.73
CA LYS A 251 14.82 -45.41 -4.31
C LYS A 251 14.80 -46.93 -4.13
N LEU A 252 14.08 -47.66 -4.98
CA LEU A 252 14.09 -49.13 -4.95
C LEU A 252 15.41 -49.73 -5.46
N THR A 253 16.03 -49.19 -6.51
CA THR A 253 17.33 -49.70 -6.99
C THR A 253 18.43 -49.47 -5.97
N THR A 254 18.57 -48.25 -5.43
CA THR A 254 19.56 -47.96 -4.38
C THR A 254 19.33 -48.76 -3.09
N ARG A 255 18.08 -49.11 -2.76
CA ARG A 255 17.81 -50.03 -1.65
C ARG A 255 18.14 -51.49 -1.97
N ALA A 256 18.00 -51.92 -3.22
CA ALA A 256 18.44 -53.24 -3.67
C ALA A 256 19.98 -53.36 -3.68
N GLU A 257 20.67 -52.32 -4.17
CA GLU A 257 22.14 -52.20 -4.14
C GLU A 257 22.67 -52.36 -2.70
N GLN A 258 22.12 -51.62 -1.73
CA GLN A 258 22.47 -51.75 -0.31
C GLN A 258 22.22 -53.16 0.27
N LEU A 259 21.14 -53.84 -0.13
CA LEU A 259 20.84 -55.20 0.32
C LEU A 259 21.81 -56.22 -0.30
N TYR A 260 22.20 -56.03 -1.55
CA TYR A 260 23.23 -56.82 -2.22
C TYR A 260 24.62 -56.61 -1.60
N GLU A 261 25.00 -55.38 -1.24
CA GLU A 261 26.23 -55.11 -0.48
C GLU A 261 26.24 -55.83 0.87
N GLN A 262 25.12 -55.80 1.61
CA GLN A 262 24.97 -56.53 2.88
C GLN A 262 25.07 -58.06 2.70
N ILE A 263 24.53 -58.61 1.61
CA ILE A 263 24.67 -60.03 1.27
C ILE A 263 26.14 -60.36 0.95
N CYS A 264 26.84 -59.51 0.20
CA CYS A 264 28.27 -59.67 -0.07
C CYS A 264 29.09 -59.66 1.23
N GLU A 265 28.85 -58.72 2.15
CA GLU A 265 29.56 -58.67 3.44
C GLU A 265 29.32 -59.95 4.28
N ILE A 266 28.09 -60.45 4.37
CA ILE A 266 27.75 -61.66 5.14
C ILE A 266 28.37 -62.92 4.52
N LEU A 267 28.26 -63.10 3.20
CA LEU A 267 28.83 -64.26 2.50
C LEU A 267 30.36 -64.26 2.61
N GLN A 268 30.99 -63.10 2.41
CA GLN A 268 32.44 -62.94 2.53
C GLN A 268 32.90 -63.16 3.99
N GLU A 269 32.17 -62.68 5.00
CA GLU A 269 32.54 -62.92 6.40
C GLU A 269 32.46 -64.41 6.76
N ASN A 270 31.38 -65.11 6.37
CA ASN A 270 31.23 -66.54 6.64
C ASN A 270 32.34 -67.37 5.97
N ALA A 271 32.65 -67.10 4.69
CA ALA A 271 33.77 -67.73 4.00
C ALA A 271 35.14 -67.41 4.64
N MET A 272 35.30 -66.24 5.26
CA MET A 272 36.54 -65.87 5.96
C MET A 272 36.65 -66.50 7.36
N ARG A 273 35.54 -66.76 8.06
CA ARG A 273 35.51 -67.48 9.33
C ARG A 273 35.91 -68.95 9.14
N THR A 274 35.27 -69.66 8.20
CA THR A 274 35.58 -71.07 7.90
C THR A 274 37.03 -71.26 7.45
N ARG A 275 37.57 -70.34 6.64
CA ARG A 275 38.99 -70.31 6.21
C ARG A 275 39.99 -69.87 7.30
N SER A 276 39.54 -69.57 8.52
CA SER A 276 40.41 -69.09 9.62
C SER A 276 40.60 -70.09 10.77
N GLY A 277 39.94 -71.26 10.73
CA GLY A 277 40.17 -72.37 11.67
C GLY A 277 39.10 -72.56 12.73
N ASP A 278 38.12 -71.65 12.85
CA ASP A 278 36.90 -71.90 13.62
C ASP A 278 35.99 -72.87 12.85
N ASN A 279 36.19 -74.17 13.10
CA ASN A 279 35.59 -75.28 12.35
C ASN A 279 34.08 -75.50 12.59
N GLU A 280 33.35 -74.53 13.17
CA GLU A 280 31.92 -74.66 13.52
C GLU A 280 30.98 -73.87 12.58
N GLY A 281 31.46 -73.43 11.41
CA GLY A 281 30.68 -72.68 10.42
C GLY A 281 30.47 -73.41 9.09
N GLU A 282 29.29 -73.24 8.49
CA GLU A 282 29.03 -73.60 7.09
C GLU A 282 29.46 -72.44 6.17
N PRO A 283 30.17 -72.67 5.05
CA PRO A 283 30.69 -71.59 4.17
C PRO A 283 29.62 -70.96 3.25
N TRP A 284 28.40 -71.49 3.26
CA TRP A 284 27.27 -71.11 2.41
C TRP A 284 26.06 -70.69 3.26
N VAL A 285 25.15 -69.89 2.70
CA VAL A 285 23.97 -69.34 3.41
C VAL A 285 22.70 -69.57 2.60
N VAL A 286 21.60 -69.92 3.27
CA VAL A 286 20.30 -70.14 2.59
C VAL A 286 19.70 -68.81 2.12
N ALA A 287 19.38 -68.70 0.83
CA ALA A 287 18.89 -67.46 0.22
C ALA A 287 17.58 -66.93 0.85
N SER A 288 16.70 -67.83 1.30
CA SER A 288 15.47 -67.42 2.02
C SER A 288 15.75 -66.82 3.39
N TRP A 289 16.79 -67.29 4.10
CA TRP A 289 17.17 -66.73 5.40
C TRP A 289 17.69 -65.30 5.25
N LEU A 290 18.54 -65.05 4.24
CA LEU A 290 19.01 -63.68 3.92
C LEU A 290 17.83 -62.75 3.62
N ARG A 291 16.84 -63.20 2.83
CA ARG A 291 15.61 -62.44 2.56
C ARG A 291 14.85 -62.09 3.83
N ASP A 292 14.63 -63.06 4.71
CA ASP A 292 13.79 -62.88 5.90
C ASP A 292 14.48 -62.05 6.99
N GLN A 293 15.82 -62.08 7.08
CA GLN A 293 16.59 -61.23 7.99
C GLN A 293 16.77 -59.79 7.47
N LEU A 294 17.12 -59.62 6.20
CA LEU A 294 17.52 -58.31 5.66
C LEU A 294 16.34 -57.43 5.20
N LEU A 295 15.21 -58.02 4.80
CA LEU A 295 14.00 -57.26 4.43
C LEU A 295 13.16 -56.92 5.67
N LEU A 296 12.92 -55.62 5.89
CA LEU A 296 11.97 -55.17 6.90
C LEU A 296 10.56 -55.67 6.56
N PRO A 297 9.66 -55.93 7.55
CA PRO A 297 8.29 -56.41 7.29
C PRO A 297 7.44 -55.53 6.35
N ARG A 298 7.78 -54.26 6.20
CA ARG A 298 7.17 -53.35 5.20
C ARG A 298 7.73 -53.58 3.78
N GLU A 299 9.02 -53.86 3.66
CA GLU A 299 9.72 -54.07 2.39
C GLU A 299 9.36 -55.41 1.73
N ARG A 300 9.05 -56.44 2.53
CA ARG A 300 8.59 -57.77 2.05
C ARG A 300 7.33 -57.72 1.17
N LYS A 301 6.55 -56.64 1.21
CA LYS A 301 5.40 -56.41 0.30
C LYS A 301 5.82 -56.02 -1.12
N HIS A 302 7.04 -55.53 -1.32
CA HIS A 302 7.57 -55.09 -2.60
C HIS A 302 8.37 -56.22 -3.25
N THR A 303 7.68 -57.16 -3.90
CA THR A 303 8.30 -58.30 -4.61
C THR A 303 9.34 -57.86 -5.66
N THR A 304 9.19 -56.66 -6.22
CA THR A 304 10.16 -56.05 -7.15
C THR A 304 11.51 -55.69 -6.51
N LEU A 305 11.55 -55.43 -5.20
CA LEU A 305 12.80 -55.10 -4.50
C LEU A 305 13.70 -56.33 -4.44
N TRP A 306 13.18 -57.44 -3.92
CA TRP A 306 13.93 -58.69 -3.80
C TRP A 306 14.33 -59.25 -5.18
N LYS A 307 13.46 -59.11 -6.20
CA LYS A 307 13.82 -59.50 -7.57
C LYS A 307 15.06 -58.76 -8.12
N LYS A 308 15.24 -57.47 -7.84
CA LYS A 308 16.47 -56.76 -8.28
C LYS A 308 17.70 -57.16 -7.45
N VAL A 309 17.52 -57.62 -6.20
CA VAL A 309 18.61 -58.23 -5.43
C VAL A 309 18.99 -59.60 -6.00
N GLU A 310 18.01 -60.44 -6.37
CA GLU A 310 18.25 -61.72 -7.05
C GLU A 310 18.96 -61.54 -8.40
N GLU A 311 18.57 -60.53 -9.17
CA GLU A 311 19.22 -60.13 -10.44
C GLU A 311 20.69 -59.69 -10.21
N LEU A 312 20.97 -58.83 -9.22
CA LEU A 312 22.34 -58.40 -8.88
C LEU A 312 23.23 -59.56 -8.38
N ILE A 313 22.65 -60.56 -7.70
CA ILE A 313 23.38 -61.76 -7.25
C ILE A 313 23.70 -62.67 -8.44
N LEU A 314 22.78 -62.83 -9.41
CA LEU A 314 23.01 -63.60 -10.63
C LEU A 314 24.00 -62.94 -11.60
N GLU A 315 24.15 -61.62 -11.52
CA GLU A 315 25.17 -60.85 -12.27
C GLU A 315 26.58 -60.92 -11.63
N ASP A 316 26.70 -61.34 -10.37
CA ASP A 316 27.98 -61.35 -9.63
C ASP A 316 28.68 -62.72 -9.66
N SER A 317 29.71 -62.85 -10.50
CA SER A 317 30.54 -64.06 -10.64
C SER A 317 31.38 -64.42 -9.40
N ARG A 318 31.24 -63.70 -8.29
CA ARG A 318 31.84 -64.05 -6.98
C ARG A 318 30.93 -64.92 -6.12
N ILE A 319 29.65 -65.06 -6.47
CA ILE A 319 28.64 -65.75 -5.66
C ILE A 319 28.07 -66.95 -6.44
N ASP A 320 28.37 -68.16 -5.97
CA ASP A 320 27.73 -69.37 -6.49
C ASP A 320 26.31 -69.51 -5.92
N GLN A 321 25.33 -69.77 -6.78
CA GLN A 321 23.95 -70.09 -6.39
C GLN A 321 23.59 -71.51 -6.82
N TYR A 322 23.30 -72.39 -5.86
CA TYR A 322 22.98 -73.80 -6.14
C TYR A 322 21.95 -74.40 -5.17
N PRO A 323 21.20 -75.45 -5.56
CA PRO A 323 20.29 -76.17 -4.66
C PRO A 323 21.04 -77.15 -3.77
N LYS A 324 20.71 -77.18 -2.47
CA LYS A 324 21.31 -78.07 -1.46
C LYS A 324 20.21 -78.71 -0.60
N LEU A 325 20.36 -79.99 -0.28
CA LEU A 325 19.44 -80.70 0.62
C LEU A 325 19.77 -80.36 2.07
N ILE A 326 18.85 -79.66 2.74
CA ILE A 326 18.99 -79.22 4.13
C ILE A 326 17.81 -79.81 4.92
N LYS A 327 18.10 -80.73 5.84
CA LYS A 327 17.09 -81.43 6.67
C LYS A 327 15.98 -82.11 5.85
N GLY A 328 16.31 -82.59 4.65
CA GLY A 328 15.40 -83.27 3.72
C GLY A 328 14.74 -82.35 2.67
N GLU A 329 14.80 -81.03 2.83
CA GLU A 329 14.24 -80.06 1.87
C GLU A 329 15.33 -79.52 0.93
N SER A 330 15.05 -79.46 -0.37
CA SER A 330 15.95 -78.81 -1.34
C SER A 330 15.78 -77.29 -1.25
N LYS A 331 16.86 -76.58 -0.91
CA LYS A 331 16.88 -75.13 -0.71
C LYS A 331 18.02 -74.48 -1.48
N VAL A 332 17.76 -73.31 -2.05
CA VAL A 332 18.79 -72.53 -2.74
C VAL A 332 19.73 -71.90 -1.71
N VAL A 333 21.03 -72.18 -1.86
CA VAL A 333 22.11 -71.62 -1.06
C VAL A 333 22.97 -70.70 -1.91
N LEU A 334 23.65 -69.77 -1.24
CA LEU A 334 24.63 -68.84 -1.81
C LEU A 334 25.98 -69.08 -1.14
N GLU A 335 27.05 -69.15 -1.92
CA GLU A 335 28.42 -69.41 -1.44
C GLU A 335 29.41 -68.44 -2.09
N TRP A 336 30.46 -68.04 -1.36
CA TRP A 336 31.44 -67.04 -1.83
C TRP A 336 32.66 -67.72 -2.46
N GLN A 337 32.77 -67.64 -3.78
CA GLN A 337 33.71 -68.44 -4.58
C GLN A 337 35.14 -67.85 -4.68
N VAL A 338 35.40 -66.66 -4.12
CA VAL A 338 36.67 -65.95 -4.39
C VAL A 338 37.87 -66.60 -3.66
N ASP A 339 38.69 -67.29 -4.45
CA ASP A 339 40.00 -67.81 -4.06
C ASP A 339 41.17 -66.99 -4.62
N GLY A 340 42.31 -67.05 -3.94
CA GLY A 340 43.54 -66.36 -4.32
C GLY A 340 43.80 -65.02 -3.61
N LEU A 341 44.66 -64.19 -4.21
CA LEU A 341 45.29 -63.01 -3.60
C LEU A 341 44.30 -61.98 -3.01
N LEU A 342 43.08 -61.90 -3.54
CA LEU A 342 42.05 -61.00 -3.01
C LEU A 342 41.62 -61.39 -1.59
N ALA A 343 41.54 -62.69 -1.30
CA ALA A 343 41.19 -63.20 0.03
C ALA A 343 42.28 -62.87 1.06
N GLU A 344 43.57 -62.92 0.69
CA GLU A 344 44.65 -62.43 1.56
C GLU A 344 44.57 -60.93 1.83
N MET A 345 44.32 -60.12 0.79
CA MET A 345 44.17 -58.67 0.91
C MET A 345 43.00 -58.33 1.86
N LEU A 346 41.90 -59.06 1.75
CA LEU A 346 40.75 -58.96 2.66
C LEU A 346 41.11 -59.42 4.08
N LYS A 347 41.82 -60.54 4.26
CA LYS A 347 42.32 -61.02 5.58
C LYS A 347 43.14 -59.93 6.27
N LYS A 348 44.07 -59.30 5.54
CA LYS A 348 44.91 -58.19 6.02
C LYS A 348 44.08 -56.94 6.36
N LYS A 349 43.11 -56.56 5.50
CA LYS A 349 42.22 -55.40 5.72
C LYS A 349 41.28 -55.57 6.94
N PHE A 350 40.71 -56.76 7.13
CA PHE A 350 39.87 -57.06 8.29
C PHE A 350 40.67 -57.26 9.58
N ALA A 351 41.88 -57.83 9.53
CA ALA A 351 42.79 -57.85 10.67
C ALA A 351 43.14 -56.43 11.15
N MET A 352 43.35 -55.48 10.23
CA MET A 352 43.49 -54.06 10.58
C MET A 352 42.22 -53.47 11.21
N LYS A 353 41.03 -53.75 10.65
CA LYS A 353 39.74 -53.28 11.18
C LYS A 353 39.49 -53.80 12.60
N ALA A 354 39.72 -55.09 12.85
CA ALA A 354 39.60 -55.71 14.17
C ALA A 354 40.62 -55.13 15.17
N LYS A 355 41.89 -54.95 14.75
CA LYS A 355 42.95 -54.38 15.60
C LYS A 355 42.72 -52.90 15.95
N ALA A 356 42.06 -52.15 15.07
CA ALA A 356 41.60 -50.79 15.38
C ALA A 356 40.49 -50.79 16.46
N ILE A 357 39.52 -51.71 16.35
CA ILE A 357 38.43 -51.86 17.33
C ILE A 357 38.97 -52.31 18.70
N SER A 358 39.91 -53.26 18.75
CA SER A 358 40.54 -53.68 20.02
C SER A 358 41.34 -52.54 20.67
N ASN A 359 42.00 -51.70 19.87
CA ASN A 359 42.75 -50.56 20.42
C ASN A 359 41.85 -49.49 21.05
N LEU A 360 40.61 -49.31 20.58
CA LEU A 360 39.63 -48.48 21.28
C LEU A 360 39.23 -49.11 22.63
N GLY A 361 39.04 -50.44 22.69
CA GLY A 361 38.63 -51.15 23.90
C GLY A 361 39.71 -51.23 25.00
N ILE A 362 40.99 -51.12 24.66
CA ILE A 362 42.09 -51.15 25.64
C ILE A 362 42.26 -49.79 26.34
N SER A 363 41.84 -48.68 25.71
CA SER A 363 42.00 -47.33 26.26
C SER A 363 41.09 -47.01 27.45
N SER A 364 40.10 -47.85 27.78
CA SER A 364 39.13 -47.59 28.87
C SER A 364 39.51 -48.14 30.24
N TYR A 365 40.65 -48.85 30.37
CA TYR A 365 41.09 -49.48 31.63
C TYR A 365 42.42 -48.91 32.14
N ALA A 366 42.57 -47.58 32.09
CA ALA A 366 43.80 -46.89 32.52
C ALA A 366 43.55 -45.57 33.30
N SER A 367 42.37 -45.38 33.92
CA SER A 367 42.12 -44.33 34.92
C SER A 367 40.84 -44.58 35.72
N ASP A 368 40.98 -45.20 36.89
CA ASP A 368 40.21 -44.81 38.07
C ASP A 368 41.11 -44.96 39.32
N GLY A 369 40.97 -44.06 40.29
CA GLY A 369 41.98 -43.89 41.33
C GLY A 369 41.90 -42.62 42.18
N LYS A 370 40.72 -42.06 42.44
CA LYS A 370 40.55 -41.04 43.49
C LYS A 370 39.19 -41.15 44.19
N LYS A 371 39.21 -41.46 45.50
CA LYS A 371 38.02 -41.43 46.37
C LYS A 371 37.43 -40.01 46.45
N PRO A 372 36.09 -39.86 46.44
CA PRO A 372 35.45 -38.70 47.04
C PRO A 372 35.52 -38.80 48.58
N GLN A 373 35.64 -37.65 49.25
CA GLN A 373 35.32 -37.52 50.68
C GLN A 373 33.90 -36.98 50.84
N ILE A 374 33.24 -37.40 51.93
CA ILE A 374 31.93 -36.89 52.36
C ILE A 374 32.18 -35.63 53.20
N ALA A 375 31.30 -34.63 53.08
CA ALA A 375 31.21 -33.50 54.00
C ALA A 375 29.74 -33.26 54.36
N GLU A 376 29.44 -33.28 55.66
CA GLU A 376 28.15 -32.89 56.22
C GLU A 376 28.25 -31.47 56.78
N SER A 377 27.42 -30.54 56.30
CA SER A 377 26.86 -29.35 56.99
C SER A 377 26.07 -28.50 56.00
#